data_AF-A0A564VWU9-F1
#
_entry.id   AF-A0A564VWU9-F1
#
_cell.length_a   1.000
_cell.length_b   1.000
_cell.length_c   1.000
_cell.angle_alpha   90.00
_cell.angle_beta   90.00
_cell.angle_gamma   90.00
#
_symmetry.space_group_name_H-M   'P 1'
#
loop_
_entity.id
_entity.type
_entity.pdbx_description
1 polymer ?
#
loop_
_entity_poly.entity_id
_entity_poly.type
_entity_poly.pdbx_seq_one_letter_code
_entity_poly.pdbx_strand_id
1 'polypeptide(L)'
;MAKSANLILCFEKDQRKDIVTLAPTAVKYTFLLNDFVNMCEYCARNGLVKGLTIQERLQSVIDASSMIRPMLPTPDDIEDPHGKEYAKFRIAAEQTNKALRIILTSMRKHYRVEEAPVRPQITRQFAYTM
;
A
#
# COMPACT_ATOMS: atom_id res chain seq x y z
N MET A 1 -12.99 -7.03 -18.49
CA MET A 1 -12.75 -6.20 -17.29
C MET A 1 -11.28 -6.20 -16.86
N ALA A 2 -10.60 -7.34 -16.71
CA ALA A 2 -9.19 -7.38 -16.27
C ALA A 2 -8.17 -6.71 -17.22
N LYS A 3 -8.37 -6.75 -18.55
CA LYS A 3 -7.41 -6.20 -19.53
C LYS A 3 -7.24 -4.67 -19.50
N SER A 4 -8.18 -3.94 -18.87
CA SER A 4 -8.14 -2.48 -18.75
C SER A 4 -7.85 -2.00 -17.32
N ALA A 5 -7.67 -2.92 -16.36
CA ALA A 5 -7.43 -2.57 -14.98
C ALA A 5 -5.93 -2.34 -14.74
N ASN A 6 -5.59 -1.22 -14.11
CA ASN A 6 -4.21 -0.92 -13.70
C ASN A 6 -3.82 -1.56 -12.36
N LEU A 7 -4.80 -2.04 -11.59
CA LEU A 7 -4.61 -2.75 -10.33
C LEU A 7 -5.83 -3.66 -10.10
N ILE A 8 -5.59 -4.91 -9.74
CA ILE A 8 -6.61 -5.89 -9.40
C ILE A 8 -6.35 -6.36 -7.97
N LEU A 9 -7.35 -6.23 -7.10
CA LEU A 9 -7.30 -6.62 -5.71
C LEU A 9 -8.27 -7.78 -5.47
N CYS A 10 -7.73 -8.93 -5.08
CA CYS A 10 -8.48 -10.16 -4.79
C CYS A 10 -8.69 -10.31 -3.27
N PHE A 11 -9.84 -10.86 -2.87
CA PHE A 11 -10.10 -11.16 -1.46
C PHE A 11 -9.53 -12.52 -1.03
N GLU A 12 -9.47 -13.48 -1.95
CA GLU A 12 -9.02 -14.85 -1.69
C GLU A 12 -7.92 -15.28 -2.66
N LYS A 13 -7.03 -16.18 -2.19
CA LYS A 13 -5.94 -16.77 -2.98
C LYS A 13 -6.39 -17.52 -4.22
N ASP A 14 -7.52 -18.22 -4.15
CA ASP A 14 -7.97 -19.08 -5.26
C ASP A 14 -8.46 -18.28 -6.47
N GLN A 15 -8.94 -17.04 -6.28
CA GLN A 15 -9.31 -16.13 -7.37
C GLN A 15 -8.13 -15.73 -8.27
N ARG A 16 -6.89 -15.89 -7.79
CA ARG A 16 -5.68 -15.55 -8.55
C ARG A 16 -5.41 -16.52 -9.69
N LYS A 17 -5.78 -17.80 -9.55
CA LYS A 17 -5.53 -18.85 -10.57
C LYS A 17 -6.29 -18.56 -11.86
N ASP A 18 -7.53 -18.10 -11.74
CA ASP A 18 -8.39 -17.83 -12.89
C ASP A 18 -7.88 -16.63 -13.72
N ILE A 19 -7.36 -15.60 -13.04
CA ILE A 19 -6.81 -14.40 -13.69
C ILE A 19 -5.51 -14.70 -14.45
N VAL A 20 -4.63 -15.54 -13.87
CA VAL A 20 -3.37 -15.95 -14.51
C VAL A 20 -3.63 -16.64 -15.85
N THR A 21 -4.70 -17.44 -15.93
CA THR A 21 -5.10 -18.17 -17.14
C THR A 21 -5.66 -17.23 -18.21
N LEU A 22 -6.41 -16.19 -17.81
CA LEU A 22 -7.09 -15.28 -18.75
C LEU A 22 -6.20 -14.13 -19.26
N ALA A 23 -5.27 -13.64 -18.43
CA ALA A 23 -4.43 -12.48 -18.74
C ALA A 23 -3.09 -12.54 -17.99
N PRO A 24 -2.05 -13.18 -18.56
CA PRO A 24 -0.74 -13.33 -17.92
C PRO A 24 -0.06 -11.99 -17.57
N THR A 25 -0.31 -10.95 -18.36
CA THR A 25 0.20 -9.60 -18.11
C THR A 25 -0.45 -8.92 -16.91
N ALA A 26 -1.69 -9.29 -16.57
CA ALA A 26 -2.41 -8.74 -15.41
C ALA A 26 -1.88 -9.29 -14.08
N VAL A 27 -1.13 -10.41 -14.10
CA VAL A 27 -0.58 -11.05 -12.90
C VAL A 27 0.35 -10.11 -12.11
N LYS A 28 1.11 -9.26 -12.82
CA LYS A 28 1.99 -8.25 -12.21
C LYS A 28 1.23 -7.18 -11.43
N TYR A 29 -0.05 -6.98 -11.77
CA TYR A 29 -0.94 -5.97 -11.19
C TYR A 29 -2.04 -6.61 -10.34
N THR A 30 -1.98 -7.92 -10.08
CA THR A 30 -2.96 -8.67 -9.31
C THR A 30 -2.39 -9.06 -7.95
N PHE A 31 -3.00 -8.55 -6.89
CA PHE A 31 -2.58 -8.75 -5.50
C PHE A 31 -3.76 -9.19 -4.65
N LEU A 32 -3.51 -9.90 -3.55
CA LEU A 32 -4.50 -10.00 -2.49
C LEU A 32 -4.63 -8.64 -1.81
N LEU A 33 -5.84 -8.29 -1.37
CA LEU A 33 -6.07 -6.99 -0.73
C LEU A 33 -5.14 -6.80 0.47
N ASN A 34 -5.06 -7.79 1.37
CA ASN A 34 -4.20 -7.71 2.54
C ASN A 34 -2.70 -7.74 2.20
N ASP A 35 -2.30 -8.48 1.16
CA ASP A 35 -0.90 -8.47 0.66
C ASP A 35 -0.52 -7.06 0.19
N PHE A 36 -1.40 -6.42 -0.58
CA PHE A 36 -1.18 -5.07 -1.07
C PHE A 36 -1.20 -4.02 0.05
N VAL A 37 -2.07 -4.17 1.05
CA VAL A 37 -2.10 -3.32 2.25
C VAL A 37 -0.76 -3.38 2.99
N ASN A 38 -0.23 -4.59 3.22
CA ASN A 38 1.06 -4.79 3.88
C ASN A 38 2.21 -4.14 3.08
N MET A 39 2.19 -4.26 1.75
CA MET A 39 3.15 -3.57 0.87
C MET A 39 3.06 -2.05 0.99
N CYS A 40 1.85 -1.50 0.95
CA CYS A 40 1.61 -0.07 1.04
C CYS A 40 2.08 0.50 2.38
N GLU A 41 1.79 -0.18 3.48
CA GLU A 41 2.21 0.22 4.81
C GLU A 41 3.74 0.16 4.95
N TYR A 42 4.36 -0.95 4.51
CA TYR A 42 5.81 -1.09 4.54
C TYR A 42 6.51 -0.02 3.70
N CYS A 43 6.04 0.23 2.48
CA CYS A 43 6.60 1.25 1.60
C CYS A 43 6.46 2.65 2.19
N ALA A 44 5.32 2.97 2.82
CA ALA A 44 5.11 4.27 3.46
C ALA A 44 6.07 4.46 4.65
N ARG A 45 6.23 3.44 5.49
CA ARG A 45 7.13 3.48 6.66
C ARG A 45 8.60 3.62 6.27
N ASN A 46 9.01 3.00 5.17
CA ASN A 46 10.40 3.01 4.70
C ASN A 46 10.70 4.10 3.67
N GLY A 47 9.75 5.01 3.39
CA GLY A 47 9.95 6.10 2.44
C GLY A 47 10.11 5.65 0.98
N LEU A 48 9.57 4.49 0.62
CA LEU A 48 9.63 3.92 -0.73
C LEU A 48 8.52 4.42 -1.66
N VAL A 49 7.47 5.05 -1.10
CA VAL A 49 6.38 5.64 -1.89
C VAL A 49 6.86 6.92 -2.56
N LYS A 50 6.92 6.91 -3.90
CA LYS A 50 7.44 8.02 -4.73
C LYS A 50 6.36 8.53 -5.69
N GLY A 51 6.45 9.80 -6.08
CA GLY A 51 5.54 10.39 -7.06
C GLY A 51 4.68 11.54 -6.54
N LEU A 52 4.20 12.34 -7.49
CA LEU A 52 3.35 13.51 -7.29
C LEU A 52 1.87 13.12 -7.36
N THR A 53 1.52 12.16 -8.22
CA THR A 53 0.16 11.67 -8.43
C THR A 53 -0.10 10.37 -7.65
N ILE A 54 -1.37 10.02 -7.43
CA ILE A 54 -1.73 8.75 -6.77
C ILE A 54 -1.31 7.54 -7.62
N GLN A 55 -1.37 7.68 -8.96
CA GLN A 55 -1.00 6.65 -9.91
C GLN A 55 0.50 6.34 -9.82
N GLU A 56 1.36 7.37 -9.82
CA GLU A 56 2.81 7.20 -9.66
C GLU A 56 3.15 6.54 -8.31
N ARG A 57 2.44 6.93 -7.25
CA ARG A 57 2.62 6.38 -5.91
C ARG A 57 2.25 4.90 -5.84
N LEU A 58 1.11 4.53 -6.41
CA LEU A 58 0.72 3.13 -6.53
C LEU A 58 1.73 2.35 -7.37
N GLN A 59 2.18 2.92 -8.49
CA GLN A 59 3.18 2.28 -9.35
C GLN A 59 4.50 2.06 -8.59
N SER A 60 4.95 3.01 -7.77
CA SER A 60 6.17 2.85 -6.98
C SER A 60 6.11 1.68 -5.99
N VAL A 61 4.92 1.40 -5.42
CA VAL A 61 4.72 0.23 -4.55
C VAL A 61 4.68 -1.06 -5.36
N ILE A 62 4.04 -1.05 -6.54
CA ILE A 62 4.01 -2.20 -7.45
C ILE A 62 5.44 -2.56 -7.91
N ASP A 63 6.26 -1.57 -8.24
CA ASP A 63 7.64 -1.77 -8.67
C ASP A 63 8.52 -2.32 -7.55
N ALA A 64 8.29 -1.85 -6.30
CA ALA A 64 8.99 -2.37 -5.12
C ALA A 64 8.48 -3.76 -4.67
N SER A 65 7.31 -4.20 -5.13
CA SER A 65 6.61 -5.37 -4.60
C SER A 65 7.44 -6.65 -4.67
N SER A 66 8.15 -6.90 -5.76
CA SER A 66 8.97 -8.10 -5.95
C SER A 66 10.12 -8.17 -4.94
N MET A 67 10.70 -7.02 -4.58
CA MET A 67 11.80 -6.91 -3.65
C MET A 67 11.35 -7.04 -2.19
N ILE A 68 10.20 -6.45 -1.84
CA ILE A 68 9.75 -6.38 -0.44
C ILE A 68 8.92 -7.59 0.00
N ARG A 69 8.28 -8.32 -0.93
CA ARG A 69 7.42 -9.49 -0.63
C ARG A 69 8.01 -10.47 0.39
N PRO A 70 9.31 -10.86 0.32
CA PRO A 70 9.90 -11.78 1.30
C PRO A 70 9.97 -11.23 2.73
N MET A 71 9.89 -9.91 2.91
CA MET A 71 9.97 -9.23 4.21
C MET A 71 8.59 -8.95 4.82
N LEU A 72 7.50 -9.27 4.11
CA LEU A 72 6.15 -8.99 4.57
C LEU A 72 5.55 -10.20 5.29
N PRO A 73 4.65 -9.96 6.27
CA PRO A 73 3.89 -11.04 6.88
C PRO A 73 3.01 -11.73 5.84
N THR A 74 2.70 -13.00 6.09
CA THR A 74 1.79 -13.76 5.23
C THR A 74 0.42 -13.08 5.23
N PRO A 75 -0.18 -12.80 4.05
CA PRO A 75 -1.47 -12.13 3.99
C PRO A 75 -2.60 -13.07 4.39
N ASP A 76 -3.46 -12.57 5.28
CA ASP A 76 -4.72 -13.20 5.61
C ASP A 76 -5.70 -13.05 4.46
N ASP A 77 -6.54 -14.06 4.24
CA ASP A 77 -7.61 -14.00 3.24
C ASP A 77 -8.85 -13.33 3.84
N ILE A 78 -9.58 -12.56 3.02
CA ILE A 78 -10.90 -12.04 3.39
C ILE A 78 -11.92 -13.02 2.85
N GLU A 79 -12.65 -13.64 3.77
CA GLU A 79 -13.65 -14.67 3.45
C GLU A 79 -14.79 -14.07 2.61
N ASP A 80 -15.09 -14.68 1.46
CA ASP A 80 -16.22 -14.28 0.62
C ASP A 80 -17.55 -14.47 1.40
N PRO A 81 -18.34 -13.39 1.59
CA PRO A 81 -19.61 -13.46 2.29
C PRO A 81 -20.75 -14.04 1.43
N HIS A 82 -20.54 -14.31 0.15
CA HIS A 82 -21.60 -14.81 -0.73
C HIS A 82 -22.23 -16.11 -0.21
N GLY A 83 -23.56 -16.14 -0.13
CA GLY A 83 -24.31 -17.28 0.42
C GLY A 83 -24.22 -17.46 1.94
N LYS A 84 -23.59 -16.54 2.67
CA LYS A 84 -23.45 -16.59 4.13
C LYS A 84 -24.41 -15.63 4.83
N GLU A 85 -24.41 -15.67 6.16
CA GLU A 85 -25.24 -14.80 6.99
C GLU A 85 -24.82 -13.33 6.87
N TYR A 86 -25.78 -12.42 7.11
CA TYR A 86 -25.54 -10.96 7.06
C TYR A 86 -24.35 -10.50 7.90
N ALA A 87 -24.08 -11.15 9.03
CA ALA A 87 -22.93 -10.85 9.88
C ALA A 87 -21.59 -10.97 9.12
N LYS A 88 -21.47 -11.93 8.20
CA LYS A 88 -20.28 -12.13 7.36
C LYS A 88 -20.11 -11.01 6.34
N PHE A 89 -21.20 -10.52 5.74
CA PHE A 89 -21.16 -9.34 4.87
C PHE A 89 -20.64 -8.10 5.60
N ARG A 90 -21.09 -7.88 6.84
CA ARG A 90 -20.62 -6.76 7.66
C ARG A 90 -19.11 -6.86 7.92
N ILE A 91 -18.62 -8.05 8.29
CA ILE A 91 -17.20 -8.28 8.54
C ILE A 91 -16.37 -8.01 7.28
N ALA A 92 -16.77 -8.55 6.13
CA ALA A 92 -16.08 -8.31 4.86
C ALA A 92 -16.04 -6.82 4.48
N ALA A 93 -17.15 -6.11 4.67
CA ALA A 93 -17.23 -4.67 4.43
C ALA A 93 -16.31 -3.86 5.38
N GLU A 94 -16.29 -4.20 6.67
CA GLU A 94 -15.43 -3.55 7.67
C GLU A 94 -13.94 -3.77 7.35
N GLN A 95 -13.55 -5.01 7.00
CA GLN A 95 -12.19 -5.35 6.61
C GLN A 95 -11.77 -4.64 5.32
N THR A 96 -12.64 -4.61 4.31
CA THR A 96 -12.40 -3.90 3.05
C THR A 96 -12.22 -2.40 3.28
N ASN A 97 -13.09 -1.78 4.08
CA ASN A 97 -12.99 -0.36 4.42
C ASN A 97 -11.69 -0.04 5.17
N LYS A 98 -11.29 -0.91 6.11
CA LYS A 98 -10.03 -0.77 6.83
C LYS A 98 -8.84 -0.84 5.87
N ALA A 99 -8.82 -1.81 4.97
CA ALA A 99 -7.77 -1.97 3.97
C ALA A 99 -7.65 -0.74 3.05
N LEU A 100 -8.77 -0.25 2.52
CA LEU A 100 -8.78 0.95 1.68
C LEU A 100 -8.25 2.19 2.41
N ARG A 101 -8.62 2.37 3.69
CA ARG A 101 -8.10 3.47 4.51
C ARG A 101 -6.59 3.40 4.70
N ILE A 102 -6.04 2.21 4.92
CA ILE A 102 -4.59 2.05 5.07
C ILE A 102 -3.89 2.39 3.75
N ILE A 103 -4.35 1.83 2.63
CA ILE A 103 -3.80 2.12 1.30
C ILE A 103 -3.79 3.63 1.05
N LEU A 104 -4.93 4.30 1.21
CA LEU A 104 -5.02 5.75 0.98
C LEU A 104 -4.13 6.54 1.93
N THR A 105 -4.04 6.14 3.19
CA THR A 105 -3.18 6.81 4.19
C THR A 105 -1.70 6.65 3.84
N SER A 106 -1.27 5.45 3.44
CA SER A 106 0.09 5.17 2.97
C SER A 106 0.47 5.97 1.72
N MET A 107 -0.52 6.30 0.89
CA MET A 107 -0.33 7.10 -0.31
C MET A 107 -0.42 8.60 -0.07
N ARG A 108 -0.75 9.08 1.15
CA ARG A 108 -0.77 10.51 1.45
C ARG A 108 0.62 11.10 1.27
N LYS A 109 0.69 12.36 0.83
CA LYS A 109 1.94 13.13 0.85
C LYS A 109 2.40 13.26 2.29
N HIS A 110 3.37 12.44 2.69
CA HIS A 110 4.18 12.73 3.85
C HIS A 110 5.09 13.89 3.45
N TYR A 111 4.70 15.12 3.79
CA TYR A 111 5.65 16.22 3.87
C TYR A 111 6.65 15.84 4.96
N ARG A 112 7.74 15.16 4.59
CA ARG A 112 8.95 15.21 5.40
C ARG A 112 9.50 16.59 5.13
N VAL A 113 9.24 17.52 6.04
CA VAL A 113 10.05 18.73 6.14
C VAL A 113 11.43 18.20 6.49
N GLU A 114 12.35 18.18 5.52
CA GLU A 114 13.76 17.98 5.85
C GLU A 114 14.11 19.04 6.87
N GLU A 115 14.74 18.65 7.98
CA GLU A 115 15.20 19.61 8.98
C GLU A 115 16.05 20.65 8.24
N ALA A 116 15.66 21.92 8.37
CA ALA A 116 16.37 23.00 7.72
C ALA A 116 17.86 22.87 8.11
N PRO A 117 18.80 22.94 7.14
CA PRO A 117 20.21 22.80 7.44
C PRO A 117 20.58 23.78 8.54
N VAL A 118 21.19 23.26 9.62
CA VAL A 118 21.59 24.07 10.77
C VAL A 118 22.47 25.19 10.27
N ARG A 119 21.96 26.42 10.30
CA ARG A 119 22.71 27.61 9.90
C ARG A 119 23.67 27.94 11.04
N PRO A 120 25.01 27.79 10.88
CA PRO A 120 25.98 28.06 11.94
C PRO A 120 26.01 29.54 12.37
N GLN A 121 25.31 30.42 11.66
CA GLN A 121 25.16 31.83 12.00
C GLN A 121 24.24 32.07 13.22
N ILE A 122 23.38 31.12 13.58
CA ILE A 122 22.42 31.29 14.69
C ILE A 122 23.03 30.82 16.04
N THR A 123 23.96 29.86 16.03
CA THR A 123 24.57 29.30 17.24
C THR A 123 25.63 30.20 17.89
N ARG A 124 26.18 31.19 17.18
CA ARG A 124 27.19 32.10 17.73
C ARG A 124 26.63 33.18 18.65
N GLN A 125 25.32 33.42 18.66
CA GLN A 125 24.74 34.57 19.36
C GLN A 125 24.45 34.30 20.86
N PHE A 126 24.54 33.05 21.30
CA PHE A 126 24.33 32.66 22.71
C PHE A 126 25.62 32.48 23.52
N ALA A 127 26.80 32.71 22.93
CA ALA A 127 28.09 32.47 23.59
C ALA A 127 28.74 33.73 24.20
N TYR A 128 28.06 34.88 24.20
CA TYR A 128 28.63 36.18 24.63
C TYR A 128 27.82 36.92 25.71
N THR A 129 27.16 36.19 26.60
CA THR A 129 26.62 36.77 27.85
C THR A 129 26.99 35.90 29.03
N MET A 130 28.21 36.09 29.53
CA MET A 130 28.64 35.81 30.89
C MET A 130 29.20 37.10 31.49
#